data_AF-A0A1A9NMX4-F1
#
_entry.id   AF-A0A1A9NMX4-F1
#
_cell.length_a   1.000
_cell.length_b   1.000
_cell.length_c   1.000
_cell.angle_alpha   90.00
_cell.angle_beta   90.00
_cell.angle_gamma   90.00
#
_symmetry.space_group_name_H-M   'P 1'
#
loop_
_entity.id
_entity.type
_entity.pdbx_description
1 polymer ?
#
loop_
_entity_poly.entity_id
_entity_poly.type
_entity_poly.pdbx_seq_one_letter_code
_entity_poly.pdbx_strand_id
1 'polypeptide(L)'
;MSDIDKDPVCGMTVEGDAIATLYEGIRYVFCSAQCRERFTATPYLYIGYPGHPSPRQRGVQVMKRRSFRLAQPLSSQEADLLCDDLRGMMGVHEIHADGDLVKITYDLMEVDAELIEARLLQIGLRLGQEWPEQLRLGFIHFLEESEVLGLEEPPH
;
A
#
# COMPACT_ATOMS: atom_id res chain seq x y z
N MET A 1 22.49 9.58 26.53
CA MET A 1 21.20 10.10 26.06
C MET A 1 20.80 9.17 24.94
N SER A 2 19.80 8.32 25.15
CA SER A 2 19.32 7.43 24.10
C SER A 2 18.64 8.33 23.08
N ASP A 3 19.20 8.46 21.87
CA ASP A 3 18.54 9.16 20.78
C ASP A 3 17.24 8.40 20.48
N ILE A 4 16.11 9.00 20.88
CA ILE A 4 14.78 8.52 20.58
C ILE A 4 14.52 8.88 19.13
N ASP A 5 14.85 7.96 18.24
CA ASP A 5 14.55 8.12 16.83
C ASP A 5 13.11 7.69 16.55
N LYS A 6 12.42 8.43 15.67
CA LYS A 6 11.05 8.12 15.23
C LYS A 6 11.07 7.50 13.85
N ASP A 7 10.31 6.43 13.70
CA ASP A 7 10.07 5.81 12.41
C ASP A 7 9.32 6.81 11.48
N PRO A 8 9.88 7.17 10.32
CA PRO A 8 9.26 8.13 9.41
C PRO A 8 8.01 7.58 8.70
N VAL A 9 7.71 6.29 8.82
CA VAL A 9 6.62 5.55 8.15
C VAL A 9 5.47 5.17 9.09
N CYS A 10 5.67 5.07 10.39
CA CYS A 10 4.54 4.92 11.33
C CYS A 10 4.52 5.98 12.45
N GLY A 11 5.61 6.72 12.65
CA GLY A 11 5.76 7.68 13.74
C GLY A 11 6.07 7.03 15.09
N MET A 12 6.22 5.71 15.13
CA MET A 12 6.56 4.96 16.33
C MET A 12 7.98 5.29 16.80
N THR A 13 8.15 5.46 18.10
CA THR A 13 9.45 5.59 18.74
C THR A 13 10.20 4.26 18.64
N VAL A 14 11.44 4.27 18.17
CA VAL A 14 12.29 3.09 18.06
C VAL A 14 13.34 3.12 19.17
N GLU A 15 13.37 2.08 20.01
CA GLU A 15 14.34 1.91 21.09
C GLU A 15 15.17 0.64 20.86
N GLY A 16 16.50 0.71 20.91
CA GLY A 16 17.38 -0.46 20.84
C GLY A 16 17.89 -0.80 19.44
N ASP A 17 17.98 -2.11 19.12
CA ASP A 17 18.49 -2.63 17.85
C ASP A 17 17.49 -2.32 16.72
N ALA A 18 17.68 -1.14 16.13
CA ALA A 18 16.78 -0.58 15.14
C ALA A 18 17.11 -1.08 13.73
N ILE A 19 16.09 -1.53 13.00
CA ILE A 19 16.18 -1.71 11.55
C ILE A 19 16.47 -0.34 10.96
N ALA A 20 17.51 -0.22 10.14
CA ALA A 20 17.93 1.06 9.58
C ALA A 20 18.25 0.96 8.08
N THR A 21 18.16 2.10 7.41
CA THR A 21 18.64 2.27 6.04
C THR A 21 19.34 3.61 5.88
N LEU A 22 20.23 3.72 4.91
CA LEU A 22 20.83 5.00 4.50
C LEU A 22 20.09 5.49 3.26
N TYR A 23 19.61 6.73 3.31
CA TYR A 23 19.00 7.41 2.16
C TYR A 23 19.51 8.84 2.11
N GLU A 24 20.04 9.24 0.95
CA GLU A 24 20.67 10.56 0.73
C GLU A 24 21.73 10.94 1.79
N GLY A 25 22.47 9.94 2.30
CA GLY A 25 23.49 10.14 3.33
C GLY A 25 22.96 10.29 4.75
N ILE A 26 21.63 10.22 4.95
CA ILE A 26 20.98 10.27 6.26
C ILE A 26 20.58 8.86 6.68
N ARG A 27 20.86 8.49 7.93
CA ARG A 27 20.44 7.20 8.51
C ARG A 27 19.01 7.34 9.04
N TYR A 28 18.10 6.54 8.49
CA TYR A 28 16.72 6.41 8.98
C TYR A 28 16.55 5.09 9.70
N VAL A 29 15.73 5.09 10.76
CA VAL A 29 15.40 3.88 11.53
C VAL A 29 13.92 3.55 11.43
N PHE A 30 13.59 2.29 11.64
CA PHE A 30 12.27 1.73 11.45
C PHE A 30 11.91 0.76 12.58
N CYS A 31 10.64 0.74 12.97
CA CYS A 31 10.11 -0.16 14.00
C CYS A 31 9.95 -1.60 13.47
N SER A 32 9.88 -1.77 12.15
CA SER A 32 9.68 -3.07 11.50
C SER A 32 10.30 -3.10 10.10
N ALA A 33 10.52 -4.31 9.57
CA ALA A 33 11.02 -4.50 8.21
C ALA A 33 10.05 -3.92 7.17
N GLN A 34 8.74 -4.05 7.41
CA GLN A 34 7.69 -3.49 6.56
C GLN A 34 7.77 -1.97 6.47
N CYS A 35 8.01 -1.26 7.59
CA CYS A 35 8.19 0.20 7.55
C CYS A 35 9.42 0.59 6.72
N ARG A 36 10.53 -0.15 6.84
CA ARG A 36 11.71 0.08 5.99
C ARG A 36 11.42 -0.16 4.50
N GLU A 37 10.67 -1.20 4.17
CA GLU A 37 10.33 -1.55 2.79
C GLU A 37 9.45 -0.47 2.15
N ARG A 38 8.40 -0.02 2.84
CA ARG A 38 7.57 1.12 2.43
C ARG A 38 8.41 2.37 2.17
N PHE A 39 9.30 2.70 3.11
CA PHE A 39 10.19 3.84 2.97
C PHE A 39 11.07 3.71 1.73
N THR A 40 11.68 2.54 1.54
CA THR A 40 12.62 2.31 0.43
C THR A 40 11.92 2.32 -0.92
N ALA A 41 10.66 1.85 -0.98
CA ALA A 41 9.86 1.85 -2.20
C ALA A 41 9.47 3.27 -2.64
N THR A 42 9.10 4.13 -1.70
CA THR A 42 8.65 5.50 -1.99
C THR A 42 9.07 6.49 -0.89
N PRO A 43 10.37 6.87 -0.81
CA PRO A 43 10.90 7.69 0.29
C PRO A 43 10.23 9.06 0.39
N TYR A 44 9.94 9.69 -0.76
CA TYR A 44 9.35 11.02 -0.87
C TYR A 44 7.96 11.15 -0.22
N LEU A 45 7.25 10.04 0.02
CA LEU A 45 5.99 10.05 0.77
C LEU A 45 6.21 10.37 2.25
N TYR A 46 7.37 9.99 2.79
CA TYR A 46 7.67 9.99 4.21
C TYR A 46 8.60 11.13 4.61
N ILE A 47 9.58 11.45 3.76
CA ILE A 47 10.58 12.50 4.00
C ILE A 47 10.52 13.58 2.94
N GLY A 48 10.66 14.82 3.40
CA GLY A 48 10.68 16.00 2.55
C GLY A 48 12.02 16.72 2.63
N TYR A 49 12.21 17.70 1.76
CA TYR A 49 13.40 18.55 1.74
C TYR A 49 13.13 19.85 2.52
N PRO A 50 14.16 20.61 2.93
CA PRO A 50 13.97 21.91 3.56
C PRO A 50 13.05 22.82 2.73
N GLY A 51 11.93 23.26 3.31
CA GLY A 51 10.91 24.06 2.61
C GLY A 51 9.84 23.26 1.84
N HIS A 52 10.02 21.95 1.68
CA HIS A 52 9.12 21.06 0.95
C HIS A 52 8.79 19.81 1.79
N PRO A 53 7.85 19.89 2.74
CA PRO A 53 7.48 18.76 3.59
C PRO A 53 6.81 17.65 2.78
N SER A 54 7.07 16.40 3.15
CA SER A 54 6.48 15.22 2.52
C SER A 54 4.95 15.19 2.69
N PRO A 55 4.24 14.41 1.87
CA PRO A 55 2.82 14.11 2.10
C PRO A 55 2.51 13.71 3.54
N ARG A 56 3.32 12.81 4.12
CA ARG A 56 3.18 12.42 5.53
C ARG A 56 3.33 13.57 6.49
N GLN A 57 4.36 14.40 6.33
CA GLN A 57 4.62 15.53 7.21
C GLN A 57 3.51 16.58 7.13
N ARG A 58 2.86 16.71 5.97
CA ARG A 58 1.69 17.58 5.77
C ARG A 58 0.38 16.96 6.25
N GLY A 59 0.36 15.66 6.55
CA GLY A 59 -0.87 14.92 6.87
C GLY A 59 -1.87 14.87 5.70
N VAL A 60 -1.37 14.90 4.45
CA VAL A 60 -2.23 14.78 3.27
C VAL A 60 -2.34 13.33 2.84
N GLN A 61 -3.52 12.98 2.34
CA GLN A 61 -3.77 11.66 1.81
C GLN A 61 -3.17 11.49 0.42
N VAL A 62 -2.70 10.30 0.10
CA VAL A 62 -2.11 9.98 -1.20
C VAL A 62 -2.87 8.83 -1.83
N MET A 63 -3.86 9.19 -2.65
CA MET A 63 -4.72 8.21 -3.30
C MET A 63 -3.99 7.53 -4.45
N LYS A 64 -3.94 6.20 -4.39
CA LYS A 64 -3.51 5.37 -5.50
C LYS A 64 -4.69 4.57 -6.02
N ARG A 65 -4.89 4.63 -7.34
CA ARG A 65 -5.83 3.76 -8.03
C ARG A 65 -5.09 2.60 -8.66
N ARG A 66 -5.64 1.40 -8.51
CA ARG A 66 -5.16 0.16 -9.12
C ARG A 66 -6.31 -0.59 -9.76
N SER A 67 -6.04 -1.18 -10.91
CA SER A 67 -6.96 -2.05 -11.63
C SER A 67 -6.28 -3.37 -11.93
N PHE A 68 -7.00 -4.49 -11.78
CA PHE A 68 -6.51 -5.81 -12.16
C PHE A 68 -7.68 -6.69 -12.62
N ARG A 69 -7.35 -7.71 -13.41
CA ARG A 69 -8.33 -8.71 -13.85
C ARG A 69 -8.15 -10.03 -13.13
N LEU A 70 -9.27 -10.66 -12.84
CA LEU A 70 -9.39 -11.99 -12.29
C LEU A 70 -9.36 -13.01 -13.42
N ALA A 71 -8.98 -14.25 -13.10
CA ALA A 71 -8.96 -15.31 -14.10
C ALA A 71 -10.38 -15.74 -14.54
N GLN A 72 -11.38 -15.51 -13.68
CA GLN A 72 -12.77 -15.78 -13.95
C GLN A 72 -13.62 -14.62 -13.40
N PRO A 73 -14.75 -14.31 -14.04
CA PRO A 73 -15.65 -13.28 -13.54
C PRO A 73 -16.28 -13.71 -12.23
N LEU A 74 -16.45 -12.75 -11.32
CA LEU A 74 -17.21 -12.93 -10.08
C LEU A 74 -18.70 -13.02 -10.38
N SER A 75 -19.40 -13.87 -9.66
CA SER A 75 -20.84 -13.71 -9.49
C SER A 75 -21.15 -12.44 -8.71
N SER A 76 -22.38 -11.91 -8.82
CA SER A 76 -22.78 -10.71 -8.08
C SER A 76 -22.58 -10.86 -6.57
N GLN A 77 -22.85 -12.06 -6.03
CA GLN A 77 -22.68 -12.33 -4.60
C GLN A 77 -21.19 -12.33 -4.18
N GLU A 78 -20.30 -12.87 -5.01
CA GLU A 78 -18.85 -12.84 -4.74
C GLU A 78 -18.29 -11.42 -4.84
N ALA A 79 -18.77 -10.63 -5.82
CA ALA A 79 -18.39 -9.23 -5.99
C ALA A 79 -18.81 -8.37 -4.78
N ASP A 80 -20.03 -8.55 -4.27
CA ASP A 80 -20.53 -7.86 -3.07
C ASP A 80 -19.68 -8.20 -1.84
N LEU A 81 -19.39 -9.49 -1.63
CA LEU A 81 -18.55 -9.95 -0.52
C LEU A 81 -17.13 -9.38 -0.58
N LEU A 82 -16.52 -9.40 -1.77
CA LEU A 82 -15.19 -8.83 -2.00
C LEU A 82 -15.17 -7.34 -1.68
N CYS A 83 -16.15 -6.60 -2.20
CA CYS A 83 -16.21 -5.16 -2.03
C CYS A 83 -16.49 -4.76 -0.57
N ASP A 84 -17.41 -5.44 0.10
CA ASP A 84 -17.73 -5.16 1.52
C ASP A 84 -16.53 -5.42 2.43
N ASP A 85 -15.81 -6.51 2.18
CA ASP A 85 -14.69 -6.93 3.01
C ASP A 85 -13.47 -5.99 2.83
N LEU A 86 -13.16 -5.60 1.59
CA LEU A 86 -12.07 -4.65 1.32
C LEU A 86 -12.41 -3.20 1.71
N ARG A 87 -13.66 -2.74 1.57
CA ARG A 87 -14.09 -1.42 2.09
C ARG A 87 -13.97 -1.31 3.60
N GLY A 88 -13.98 -2.44 4.32
CA GLY A 88 -13.76 -2.48 5.76
C GLY A 88 -12.31 -2.21 6.18
N MET A 89 -11.35 -2.24 5.24
CA MET A 89 -9.95 -1.95 5.52
C MET A 89 -9.73 -0.44 5.67
N MET A 90 -9.00 -0.05 6.71
CA MET A 90 -8.50 1.32 6.84
C MET A 90 -7.64 1.67 5.61
N GLY A 91 -7.82 2.87 5.06
CA GLY A 91 -7.11 3.33 3.85
C GLY A 91 -7.73 2.91 2.53
N VAL A 92 -8.69 1.98 2.47
CA VAL A 92 -9.39 1.67 1.20
C VAL A 92 -10.58 2.62 1.03
N HIS A 93 -10.55 3.45 -0.01
CA HIS A 93 -11.56 4.48 -0.26
C HIS A 93 -12.65 4.03 -1.24
N GLU A 94 -12.26 3.38 -2.33
CA GLU A 94 -13.20 2.90 -3.34
C GLU A 94 -12.80 1.50 -3.79
N ILE A 95 -13.80 0.67 -4.05
CA ILE A 95 -13.63 -0.59 -4.74
C ILE A 95 -14.84 -0.87 -5.62
N HIS A 96 -14.54 -1.31 -6.83
CA HIS A 96 -15.51 -1.74 -7.81
C HIS A 96 -15.06 -3.09 -8.38
N ALA A 97 -15.96 -4.06 -8.38
CA ALA A 97 -15.76 -5.33 -9.06
C ALA A 97 -16.89 -5.51 -10.07
N ASP A 98 -16.55 -5.59 -11.34
CA ASP A 98 -17.48 -5.79 -12.45
C ASP A 98 -16.98 -6.93 -13.34
N GLY A 99 -17.69 -8.06 -13.32
CA GLY A 99 -17.24 -9.29 -13.95
C GLY A 99 -15.89 -9.74 -13.39
N ASP A 100 -14.87 -9.77 -14.24
CA ASP A 100 -13.50 -10.12 -13.88
C ASP A 100 -12.62 -8.89 -13.55
N LEU A 101 -13.10 -7.66 -13.76
CA LEU A 101 -12.32 -6.45 -13.53
C LEU A 101 -12.54 -5.91 -12.12
N VAL A 102 -11.46 -5.77 -11.36
CA VAL A 102 -11.46 -5.17 -10.03
C VAL A 102 -10.66 -3.88 -10.06
N LYS A 103 -11.23 -2.80 -9.52
CA LYS A 103 -10.60 -1.49 -9.35
C LYS A 103 -10.63 -1.10 -7.88
N ILE A 104 -9.50 -0.66 -7.35
CA ILE A 104 -9.33 -0.26 -5.96
C ILE A 104 -8.66 1.12 -5.91
N THR A 105 -9.25 2.07 -5.19
CA THR A 105 -8.62 3.33 -4.82
C THR A 105 -8.33 3.30 -3.32
N TYR A 106 -7.07 3.55 -2.94
CA TYR A 106 -6.64 3.47 -1.54
C TYR A 106 -5.53 4.48 -1.21
N ASP A 107 -5.41 4.83 0.07
CA ASP A 107 -4.43 5.77 0.59
C ASP A 107 -3.09 5.09 0.89
N LEU A 108 -2.03 5.47 0.17
CA LEU A 108 -0.67 4.99 0.42
C LEU A 108 -0.14 5.34 1.82
N MET A 109 -0.75 6.34 2.46
CA MET A 109 -0.38 6.73 3.82
C MET A 109 -0.96 5.81 4.87
N GLU A 110 -2.08 5.14 4.60
CA GLU A 110 -2.80 4.33 5.58
C GLU A 110 -2.67 2.83 5.35
N VAL A 111 -2.58 2.38 4.10
CA VAL A 111 -2.59 0.94 3.79
C VAL A 111 -1.53 0.52 2.78
N ASP A 112 -0.88 -0.59 3.09
CA ASP A 112 0.10 -1.23 2.22
C ASP A 112 -0.56 -2.08 1.15
N ALA A 113 0.00 -2.02 -0.05
CA ALA A 113 -0.39 -2.88 -1.16
C ALA A 113 -0.40 -4.37 -0.76
N GLU A 114 0.66 -4.83 -0.09
CA GLU A 114 0.78 -6.22 0.36
C GLU A 114 -0.31 -6.63 1.34
N LEU A 115 -0.81 -5.70 2.16
CA LEU A 115 -1.90 -5.99 3.10
C LEU A 115 -3.23 -6.16 2.35
N ILE A 116 -3.48 -5.33 1.33
CA ILE A 116 -4.64 -5.50 0.44
C ILE A 116 -4.54 -6.84 -0.29
N GLU A 117 -3.35 -7.21 -0.76
CA GLU A 117 -3.10 -8.49 -1.44
C GLU A 117 -3.32 -9.68 -0.51
N ALA A 118 -2.78 -9.63 0.71
CA ALA A 118 -3.01 -10.66 1.71
C ALA A 118 -4.51 -10.80 2.02
N ARG A 119 -5.25 -9.69 2.03
CA ARG A 119 -6.69 -9.72 2.25
C ARG A 119 -7.45 -10.32 1.08
N LEU A 120 -7.11 -9.93 -0.15
CA LEU A 120 -7.64 -10.53 -1.38
C LEU A 120 -7.47 -12.06 -1.39
N LEU A 121 -6.28 -12.55 -1.02
CA LEU A 121 -6.00 -13.98 -0.93
C LEU A 121 -6.88 -14.68 0.10
N GLN A 122 -7.08 -14.08 1.29
CA GLN A 122 -7.97 -14.62 2.31
C GLN A 122 -9.43 -14.70 1.85
N ILE A 123 -9.90 -13.68 1.12
CA ILE A 123 -11.27 -13.66 0.57
C ILE A 123 -11.42 -14.74 -0.50
N GLY A 124 -10.47 -14.86 -1.43
CA GLY A 124 -10.49 -15.89 -2.47
C GLY A 124 -10.64 -17.30 -1.90
N LEU A 125 -9.85 -17.62 -0.85
CA LEU A 125 -9.95 -18.89 -0.14
C LEU A 125 -11.34 -19.12 0.49
N ARG A 126 -11.95 -18.08 1.09
CA ARG A 126 -13.30 -18.16 1.67
C ARG A 126 -14.39 -18.43 0.63
N LEU A 127 -14.21 -17.91 -0.58
CA LEU A 127 -15.15 -18.11 -1.68
C LEU A 127 -15.05 -19.52 -2.29
N GLY A 128 -14.18 -20.38 -1.77
CA GLY A 128 -13.98 -21.76 -2.28
C GLY A 128 -13.27 -21.78 -3.63
N GLN A 129 -12.68 -20.66 -4.02
CA GLN A 129 -12.00 -20.48 -5.28
C GLN A 129 -10.49 -20.53 -5.00
N GLU A 130 -9.76 -21.38 -5.71
CA GLU A 130 -8.29 -21.44 -5.59
C GLU A 130 -7.62 -20.30 -6.37
N TRP A 131 -7.88 -19.06 -5.91
CA TRP A 131 -7.16 -17.85 -6.34
C TRP A 131 -5.63 -17.91 -6.19
N PRO A 132 -5.02 -18.73 -5.29
CA PRO A 132 -3.58 -18.69 -5.07
C PRO A 132 -2.70 -19.00 -6.29
N GLU A 133 -3.15 -19.80 -7.26
CA GLU A 133 -2.32 -20.13 -8.44
C GLU A 133 -2.57 -19.19 -9.62
N GLN A 134 -3.78 -18.68 -9.78
CA GLN A 134 -4.15 -17.82 -10.90
C GLN A 134 -3.92 -16.33 -10.63
N LEU A 135 -4.05 -15.88 -9.38
CA LEU A 135 -3.47 -14.59 -8.97
C LEU A 135 -1.94 -14.65 -9.12
N ARG A 136 -1.28 -15.75 -8.77
CA ARG A 136 0.18 -15.88 -8.91
C ARG A 136 0.68 -15.76 -10.35
N LEU A 137 -0.11 -16.14 -11.36
CA LEU A 137 0.31 -16.10 -12.78
C LEU A 137 0.03 -14.75 -13.46
N GLY A 138 -0.90 -13.93 -12.96
CA GLY A 138 -1.14 -12.56 -13.44
C GLY A 138 -0.39 -11.47 -12.66
N PHE A 139 -0.02 -11.74 -11.40
CA PHE A 139 0.51 -10.71 -10.49
C PHE A 139 1.95 -10.25 -10.77
N ILE A 140 2.68 -10.89 -11.70
CA ILE A 140 4.05 -10.49 -12.07
C ILE A 140 4.08 -9.54 -13.30
N HIS A 141 2.96 -9.27 -13.96
CA HIS A 141 2.81 -8.10 -14.84
C HIS A 141 1.60 -7.26 -14.43
N PHE A 142 1.75 -6.76 -13.20
CA PHE A 142 0.95 -5.79 -12.46
C PHE A 142 0.91 -4.40 -13.14
N LEU A 143 0.43 -4.33 -14.39
CA LEU A 143 0.33 -3.13 -15.22
C LEU A 143 -0.88 -3.26 -16.15
N GLU A 144 -2.05 -2.84 -15.71
CA GLU A 144 -2.94 -2.16 -16.67
C GLU A 144 -2.92 -0.67 -16.38
N GLU A 145 -3.22 -0.21 -15.15
CA GLU A 145 -3.16 1.23 -14.81
C GLU A 145 -2.87 1.40 -13.31
N SER A 146 -1.69 1.93 -12.96
CA SER A 146 -1.38 2.40 -11.60
C SER A 146 -1.20 3.90 -11.67
N GLU A 147 -2.14 4.65 -11.10
CA GLU A 147 -2.10 6.11 -11.09
C GLU A 147 -2.06 6.59 -9.64
N VAL A 148 -1.06 7.43 -9.34
CA VAL A 148 -1.04 8.21 -8.09
C VAL A 148 -1.77 9.51 -8.38
N LEU A 149 -2.89 9.73 -7.70
CA LEU A 149 -3.70 10.92 -7.89
C LEU A 149 -3.18 12.03 -6.97
N GLY A 150 -2.91 13.20 -7.55
CA GLY A 150 -2.67 14.43 -6.78
C GLY A 150 -1.25 14.61 -6.21
N LEU A 151 -0.26 13.81 -6.64
CA LEU A 151 1.16 14.09 -6.35
C LEU A 151 1.88 14.49 -7.64
N GLU A 152 2.35 15.74 -7.68
CA GLU A 152 3.47 16.12 -8.55
C GLU A 152 4.73 15.46 -7.98
N GLU A 153 5.41 14.61 -8.76
CA GLU A 153 6.73 14.10 -8.36
C GLU A 153 7.67 15.30 -8.13
N PRO A 154 8.40 15.36 -7.00
CA PRO A 154 9.33 16.45 -6.78
C PRO A 154 10.40 16.45 -7.88
N PRO A 155 10.85 17.61 -8.37
CA PRO A 155 11.90 17.67 -9.37
C PRO A 155 13.18 17.04 -8.81
N HIS A 156 13.74 16.10 -9.57
CA HIS A 156 15.01 15.42 -9.33
C HIS A 156 16.20 16.40 -9.17
#